data_AF-A0AAE2Y086-F1
#
_entry.id   AF-A0AAE2Y086-F1
#
_cell.length_a   1.000
_cell.length_b   1.000
_cell.length_c   1.000
_cell.angle_alpha   90.00
_cell.angle_beta   90.00
_cell.angle_gamma   90.00
#
_symmetry.space_group_name_H-M   'P 1'
#
loop_
_entity.id
_entity.type
_entity.pdbx_description
1 polymer ?
#
loop_
_entity_poly.entity_id
_entity_poly.type
_entity_poly.pdbx_seq_one_letter_code
_entity_poly.pdbx_strand_id
1 'polypeptide(L)' 'MFRKVLRRKRYWRSRNPGEVVYLNHDKDSGGVYVTLKEGQAIVRVEDLDMIKVFTSAKKLEDFLDELKPELWDS' A
#
# COMPACT_ATOMS: atom_id res chain seq x y z
N MET A 1 4.76 -3.81 -12.79
CA MET A 1 4.53 -4.97 -11.91
C MET A 1 3.72 -4.61 -10.66
N PHE A 2 4.11 -3.56 -9.92
CA PHE A 2 3.38 -3.07 -8.73
C PHE A 2 1.88 -2.82 -8.93
N ARG A 3 1.47 -2.20 -10.06
CA ARG A 3 0.04 -1.96 -10.37
C ARG A 3 -0.80 -3.25 -10.37
N LYS A 4 -0.23 -4.41 -10.75
CA LYS A 4 -0.94 -5.70 -10.73
C LYS A 4 -1.16 -6.20 -9.31
N VAL A 5 -0.18 -6.00 -8.40
CA VAL A 5 -0.31 -6.31 -6.97
C VAL A 5 -1.45 -5.48 -6.38
N LEU A 6 -1.42 -4.17 -6.59
CA LEU A 6 -2.41 -3.24 -6.02
C LEU A 6 -3.83 -3.52 -6.51
N ARG A 7 -4.01 -3.85 -7.79
CA ARG A 7 -5.31 -4.30 -8.32
C ARG A 7 -5.81 -5.60 -7.67
N ARG A 8 -4.92 -6.60 -7.47
CA ARG A 8 -5.28 -7.87 -6.81
C ARG A 8 -5.69 -7.66 -5.36
N LYS A 9 -5.04 -6.72 -4.67
CA LYS A 9 -5.35 -6.34 -3.29
C LYS A 9 -6.51 -5.32 -3.17
N ARG A 10 -7.24 -5.05 -4.26
CA ARG A 10 -8.40 -4.13 -4.31
C ARG A 10 -8.10 -2.67 -3.92
N TYR A 11 -6.86 -2.21 -4.10
CA TYR A 11 -6.53 -0.80 -3.90
C TYR A 11 -7.14 0.07 -5.01
N TRP A 12 -7.74 1.18 -4.61
CA TRP A 12 -8.35 2.15 -5.51
C TRP A 12 -7.31 3.19 -5.92
N ARG A 13 -7.23 3.47 -7.22
CA ARG A 13 -6.36 4.54 -7.72
C ARG A 13 -7.01 5.89 -7.45
N SER A 14 -6.38 6.73 -6.63
CA SER A 14 -6.74 8.13 -6.50
C SER A 14 -6.32 8.91 -7.74
N ARG A 15 -7.12 9.90 -8.12
CA ARG A 15 -6.86 10.79 -9.26
C ARG A 15 -6.19 12.08 -8.77
N ASN A 16 -4.97 11.97 -8.24
CA ASN A 16 -4.15 13.16 -8.00
C ASN A 16 -3.31 13.47 -9.25
N PRO A 17 -3.33 14.72 -9.76
CA PRO A 17 -2.51 15.14 -10.88
C PRO A 17 -1.05 15.22 -10.42
N GLY A 18 -0.22 14.25 -10.82
CA GLY A 18 1.23 14.24 -10.57
C GLY A 18 1.76 12.95 -9.92
N GLU A 19 0.93 12.20 -9.19
CA GLU A 19 1.35 10.95 -8.54
C GLU A 19 0.28 9.86 -8.68
N VAL A 20 0.70 8.63 -8.93
CA VAL A 20 -0.21 7.47 -8.93
C VAL A 20 -0.29 6.92 -7.52
N VAL A 21 -1.26 7.44 -6.76
CA VAL A 21 -1.56 7.00 -5.40
C VAL A 21 -2.67 5.94 -5.44
N TYR A 22 -2.44 4.84 -4.74
CA TYR A 22 -3.39 3.77 -4.52
C TYR A 22 -3.77 3.73 -3.05
N LEU A 23 -5.06 3.68 -2.73
CA LEU A 23 -5.55 3.64 -1.36
C LEU A 23 -6.35 2.38 -1.11
N ASN A 24 -6.14 1.79 0.07
CA ASN A 24 -7.09 0.86 0.65
C ASN A 24 -7.48 1.43 2.02
N HIS A 25 -8.78 1.71 2.17
CA HIS A 25 -9.35 2.18 3.41
C HIS A 25 -10.01 0.98 4.06
N ASP A 26 -9.23 0.28 4.89
CA ASP A 26 -9.78 -0.70 5.81
C ASP A 26 -10.11 0.02 7.12
N LYS A 27 -11.23 -0.33 7.76
CA LYS A 27 -11.69 0.38 8.98
C LYS A 27 -10.69 0.31 10.13
N ASP A 28 -9.79 -0.67 10.08
CA ASP A 28 -8.85 -1.00 11.16
C ASP A 28 -7.43 -0.44 10.95
N SER A 29 -7.10 0.15 9.79
CA SER A 29 -5.73 0.59 9.47
C SER A 29 -5.57 2.05 9.05
N GLY A 30 -6.66 2.85 9.16
CA GLY A 30 -6.65 4.31 8.95
C GLY A 30 -6.37 4.77 7.53
N GLY A 31 -5.98 3.86 6.64
CA GLY A 31 -5.63 4.11 5.26
C GLY A 31 -4.19 3.70 4.95
N VAL A 32 -4.04 2.67 4.11
CA VAL A 32 -2.76 2.35 3.49
C VAL A 32 -2.68 3.03 2.13
N TYR A 33 -1.69 3.90 1.96
CA TYR A 33 -1.44 4.66 0.74
C TYR A 33 -0.20 4.13 0.05
N VAL A 34 -0.31 3.85 -1.25
CA VAL A 34 0.81 3.39 -2.06
C VAL A 34 1.04 4.34 -3.23
N THR A 35 2.14 5.08 -3.18
CA THR A 35 2.58 5.95 -4.28
C THR A 35 3.55 5.18 -5.17
N LEU A 36 3.22 5.04 -6.45
CA LEU A 36 4.14 4.46 -7.43
C LEU A 36 5.01 5.54 -8.06
N LYS A 37 6.34 5.38 -7.95
CA LYS A 37 7.35 6.16 -8.67
C LYS A 37 8.10 5.25 -9.64
N GLU A 38 9.01 5.82 -10.43
CA GLU A 38 9.82 5.05 -11.37
C GLU A 38 10.63 3.98 -10.62
N GLY A 39 10.37 2.70 -10.93
CA GLY A 39 11.06 1.55 -10.33
C GLY A 39 10.70 1.21 -8.88
N GLN A 40 9.85 1.98 -8.19
CA GLN A 40 9.59 1.80 -6.76
C GLN A 40 8.14 2.07 -6.35
N ALA A 41 7.74 1.49 -5.23
CA ALA A 41 6.48 1.71 -4.54
C ALA A 41 6.75 2.23 -3.13
N ILE A 42 6.18 3.38 -2.79
CA ILE A 42 6.27 3.99 -1.47
C ILE A 42 4.94 3.70 -0.78
N VAL A 43 4.97 2.96 0.32
CA VAL A 43 3.81 2.68 1.16
C VAL A 43 3.86 3.56 2.39
N ARG A 44 2.74 4.23 2.67
CA ARG A 44 2.51 4.99 3.89
C ARG A 44 1.31 4.41 4.62
N VAL A 45 1.47 4.14 5.91
CA VAL A 45 0.40 3.70 6.80
C VAL A 45 0.22 4.81 7.83
N GLU A 46 -0.90 5.53 7.77
CA GLU A 46 -1.09 6.74 8.58
C GLU A 46 -1.18 6.43 10.08
N ASP A 47 -1.89 5.36 10.46
CA ASP A 47 -2.06 4.98 11.87
C ASP A 47 -0.75 4.60 12.58
N LEU A 48 0.25 4.18 11.81
CA LEU A 48 1.53 3.70 12.33
C LEU A 48 2.66 4.70 12.15
N ASP A 49 2.37 5.87 11.59
CA ASP A 49 3.36 6.85 11.12
C ASP A 49 4.52 6.18 10.36
N MET A 50 4.18 5.17 9.55
CA MET A 50 5.17 4.29 8.92
C MET A 50 5.25 4.58 7.42
N ILE A 51 6.48 4.74 6.94
CA ILE A 51 6.80 4.85 5.51
C ILE A 51 7.78 3.74 5.13
N LYS A 52 7.43 2.95 4.12
CA LYS A 52 8.30 1.91 3.55
C LYS A 52 8.44 2.05 2.05
N VAL A 53 9.65 1.82 1.54
CA VAL A 53 9.96 1.88 0.11
C VAL A 53 10.30 0.49 -0.39
N PHE A 54 9.67 0.09 -1.49
CA PHE A 54 9.84 -1.22 -2.12
C PHE A 54 10.29 -1.06 -3.57
N THR A 55 11.39 -1.71 -3.91
CA THR A 55 11.87 -1.86 -5.30
C THR A 55 11.47 -3.20 -5.92
N SER A 56 10.92 -4.12 -5.12
CA SER A 56 10.43 -5.43 -5.57
C SER A 56 8.93 -5.56 -5.37
N ALA A 57 8.23 -5.97 -6.45
CA ALA A 57 6.79 -6.19 -6.41
C ALA A 57 6.39 -7.33 -5.46
N LYS A 58 7.24 -8.36 -5.33
CA LYS A 58 7.02 -9.46 -4.40
C LYS A 58 7.08 -8.98 -2.95
N LYS A 59 8.12 -8.22 -2.58
CA LYS A 59 8.25 -7.66 -1.23
C LYS A 59 7.11 -6.72 -0.86
N LEU A 60 6.62 -5.93 -1.83
CA LEU A 60 5.42 -5.13 -1.64
C LEU A 60 4.20 -6.02 -1.37
N GLU A 61 4.00 -7.07 -2.17
CA GLU A 61 2.86 -7.98 -2.02
C GLU A 61 2.88 -8.69 -0.66
N ASP A 62 4.03 -9.23 -0.27
CA ASP A 62 4.23 -9.91 1.02
C ASP A 62 3.92 -8.95 2.19
N PHE A 63 4.45 -7.72 2.15
CA PHE A 63 4.16 -6.70 3.17
C PHE A 63 2.69 -6.29 3.25
N LEU A 64 2.00 -6.16 2.11
CA LEU A 64 0.58 -5.82 2.08
C LEU A 64 -0.32 -6.98 2.55
N ASP A 65 0.18 -8.22 2.55
CA ASP A 65 -0.52 -9.36 3.14
C ASP A 65 -0.33 -9.40 4.66
N GLU A 66 0.87 -9.12 5.15
CA GLU A 66 1.17 -9.01 6.59
C GLU A 66 0.43 -7.84 7.27
N LEU A 67 0.13 -6.78 6.52
CA LEU A 67 -0.61 -5.61 7.02
C LEU A 67 -2.08 -5.90 7.33
N LYS A 68 -2.65 -7.03 6.91
CA LYS A 68 -4.05 -7.37 7.18
C LYS A 68 -4.27 -7.77 8.65
N PRO A 69 -5.44 -7.48 9.25
CA PRO A 69 -5.59 -7.27 10.69
C PRO A 69 -5.48 -8.49 11.60
N GLU A 70 -5.17 -9.69 11.10
CA GLU A 70 -5.10 -10.91 11.93
C GLU A 70 -3.97 -10.88 13.00
N LEU A 71 -3.21 -9.78 13.10
CA LEU A 71 -2.10 -9.58 14.04
C LEU A 71 -2.29 -8.41 15.02
N TRP A 72 -3.45 -7.73 15.02
CA TRP A 72 -3.66 -6.50 15.81
C TRP A 72 -4.51 -6.71 17.07
N ASP A 73 -5.12 -7.89 17.23
CA ASP A 73 -5.77 -8.33 18.47
C ASP A 73 -4.82 -9.24 19.26
N SER A 74 -3.97 -8.67 20.11
CA SER A 74 -3.33 -9.38 21.25
C SER A 74 -3.18 -8.45 22.45
#